data_AF-A0A142XNM3-F1
#
_entry.id   AF-A0A142XNM3-F1
#
_cell.length_a   1.000
_cell.length_b   1.000
_cell.length_c   1.000
_cell.angle_alpha   90.00
_cell.angle_beta   90.00
_cell.angle_gamma   90.00
#
_symmetry.space_group_name_H-M   'P 1'
#
loop_
_entity.id
_entity.type
_entity.pdbx_description
1 polymer ?
#
loop_
_entity_poly.entity_id
_entity_poly.type
_entity_poly.pdbx_seq_one_letter_code
_entity_poly.pdbx_strand_id
1 'polypeptide(L)'
;MLGWVGEPPTAHGFDTDLWTARRVAELIHKTFGVRFHPHYLREWLSMRNFTPQKPARQARQRNPAAIARWVAEDWPRIQKRRPRGTPTSS
;
A
#
# COMPACT_ATOMS: atom_id res chain seq x y z
N MET A 1 -8.80 -5.08 -15.86
CA MET A 1 -8.16 -6.08 -14.97
C MET A 1 -8.06 -5.45 -13.58
N LEU A 2 -8.51 -6.16 -12.53
CA LEU A 2 -8.82 -5.68 -11.16
C LEU A 2 -8.17 -4.34 -10.71
N GLY A 3 -8.83 -3.20 -10.97
CA GLY A 3 -8.35 -1.86 -10.57
C GLY A 3 -8.45 -1.53 -9.07
N TRP A 4 -9.20 -2.33 -8.31
CA TRP A 4 -9.49 -2.15 -6.89
C TRP A 4 -8.38 -2.65 -5.96
N VAL A 5 -7.39 -3.37 -6.49
CA VAL A 5 -6.28 -3.93 -5.68
C VAL A 5 -5.35 -2.82 -5.15
N GLY A 6 -5.36 -1.63 -5.76
CA GLY A 6 -4.63 -0.46 -5.28
C GLY A 6 -5.42 0.42 -4.31
N GLU A 7 -6.73 0.21 -4.19
CA GLU A 7 -7.60 1.04 -3.37
C GLU A 7 -7.75 0.44 -1.96
N PRO A 8 -7.80 1.30 -0.92
CA PRO A 8 -8.01 0.80 0.43
C PRO A 8 -9.46 0.28 0.56
N PRO A 9 -9.72 -0.76 1.39
CA PRO A 9 -11.07 -1.24 1.67
C PRO A 9 -12.06 -0.12 2.08
N THR A 10 -11.58 0.95 2.70
CA THR A 10 -12.39 2.14 3.03
C THR A 10 -13.01 2.80 1.81
N ALA A 11 -12.34 2.80 0.65
CA ALA A 11 -12.90 3.28 -0.61
C ALA A 11 -14.11 2.45 -1.08
N HIS A 12 -14.25 1.22 -0.59
CA HIS A 12 -15.36 0.31 -0.88
C HIS A 12 -16.38 0.20 0.28
N GLY A 13 -16.31 1.11 1.26
CA GLY A 13 -17.25 1.21 2.37
C GLY A 13 -16.97 0.28 3.55
N PHE A 14 -15.74 -0.18 3.73
CA PHE A 14 -15.32 -0.95 4.91
C PHE A 14 -14.69 -0.05 5.98
N ASP A 15 -14.93 -0.33 7.26
CA ASP A 15 -14.48 0.51 8.37
C ASP A 15 -12.96 0.60 8.55
N THR A 16 -12.20 -0.36 8.01
CA THR A 16 -10.75 -0.42 8.20
C THR A 16 -10.04 -0.80 6.92
N ASP A 17 -8.80 -0.32 6.75
CA ASP A 17 -8.00 -0.56 5.54
C ASP A 17 -7.43 -1.99 5.40
N LEU A 18 -7.86 -2.93 6.25
CA LEU A 18 -7.38 -4.30 6.21
C LEU A 18 -8.16 -5.16 5.21
N TRP A 19 -7.49 -5.68 4.18
CA TRP A 19 -8.08 -6.70 3.32
C TRP A 19 -8.20 -8.04 4.06
N THR A 20 -9.40 -8.61 4.08
CA THR A 20 -9.66 -9.97 4.56
C THR A 20 -10.38 -10.77 3.47
N ALA A 21 -10.24 -12.10 3.46
CA ALA A 21 -10.92 -12.93 2.46
C ALA A 21 -12.44 -12.72 2.46
N ARG A 22 -13.06 -12.46 3.62
CA ARG A 22 -14.49 -12.12 3.73
C ARG A 22 -14.83 -10.83 3.01
N ARG A 23 -14.04 -9.77 3.21
CA ARG A 23 -14.24 -8.47 2.54
C ARG A 23 -14.03 -8.56 1.03
N VAL A 24 -13.05 -9.34 0.59
CA VAL A 24 -12.84 -9.61 -0.84
C VAL A 24 -14.04 -10.36 -1.41
N ALA A 25 -14.58 -11.37 -0.72
CA ALA A 25 -15.77 -12.09 -1.16
C ALA A 25 -17.01 -11.18 -1.25
N GLU A 26 -17.20 -10.30 -0.26
CA GLU A 26 -18.28 -9.30 -0.28
C GLU A 26 -18.14 -8.32 -1.44
N LEU A 27 -16.92 -7.87 -1.73
CA LEU A 27 -16.66 -6.98 -2.87
C LEU A 27 -16.88 -7.68 -4.21
N ILE A 28 -16.46 -8.95 -4.35
CA ILE A 28 -16.76 -9.75 -5.55
C ILE A 28 -18.28 -9.88 -5.74
N HIS A 29 -19.03 -10.12 -4.66
CA HIS A 29 -20.48 -10.20 -4.74
C HIS A 29 -21.12 -8.87 -5.13
N LYS A 30 -20.66 -7.74 -4.59
CA LYS A 30 -21.16 -6.41 -4.96
C LYS A 30 -20.86 -6.05 -6.42
N THR A 31 -19.67 -6.39 -6.91
CA THR A 31 -19.21 -5.99 -8.25
C THR A 31 -19.69 -6.93 -9.35
N PHE A 32 -19.77 -8.24 -9.07
CA PHE A 32 -20.02 -9.27 -10.09
C PHE A 32 -21.28 -10.12 -9.79
N GLY A 33 -21.94 -9.94 -8.64
CA GLY A 33 -23.11 -10.74 -8.25
C GLY A 33 -22.79 -12.18 -7.84
N VAL A 34 -21.51 -12.59 -7.83
CA VAL A 34 -21.08 -13.96 -7.53
C VAL A 34 -20.74 -14.10 -6.05
N ARG A 35 -21.31 -15.12 -5.37
CA ARG A 35 -20.93 -15.46 -4.00
C ARG A 35 -19.78 -16.47 -3.99
N PHE A 36 -18.72 -16.11 -3.29
CA PHE A 36 -17.64 -17.03 -2.94
C PHE A 36 -17.65 -17.31 -1.45
N HIS A 37 -17.38 -18.56 -1.08
CA HIS A 37 -17.08 -18.87 0.31
C HIS A 37 -15.69 -18.33 0.64
N PRO A 38 -15.51 -17.58 1.75
CA PRO A 38 -14.22 -16.97 2.10
C PRO A 38 -13.06 -17.97 2.24
N HIS A 39 -13.37 -19.21 2.63
CA HIS A 39 -12.37 -20.29 2.73
C HIS A 39 -11.75 -20.64 1.37
N TYR A 40 -12.57 -20.92 0.36
CA TYR A 40 -12.10 -21.21 -1.00
C TYR A 40 -11.38 -20.02 -1.61
N LEU A 41 -11.86 -18.80 -1.33
CA LEU A 41 -11.21 -17.60 -1.80
C LEU A 41 -9.81 -17.42 -1.21
N ARG A 42 -9.62 -17.75 0.08
CA ARG A 42 -8.30 -17.71 0.72
C ARG A 42 -7.32 -18.68 0.05
N GLU A 43 -7.73 -19.92 -0.21
CA GLU A 43 -6.89 -20.89 -0.91
C GLU A 43 -6.59 -20.43 -2.35
N TRP A 44 -7.59 -19.96 -3.07
CA TRP A 44 -7.48 -19.45 -4.43
C TRP A 44 -6.54 -18.26 -4.55
N LEU A 45 -6.56 -17.35 -3.57
CA LEU A 45 -5.65 -16.21 -3.48
C LEU A 45 -4.22 -16.65 -3.11
N SER A 46 -4.08 -17.58 -2.16
CA SER A 46 -2.78 -18.13 -1.77
C SER A 46 -2.05 -18.82 -2.92
N MET A 47 -2.78 -19.59 -3.75
CA MET A 47 -2.21 -20.23 -4.94
C MET A 47 -1.68 -19.24 -5.98
N ARG A 48 -2.14 -17.98 -5.96
CA ARG A 48 -1.70 -16.90 -6.86
C ARG A 48 -0.70 -15.96 -6.19
N ASN A 49 -0.10 -16.37 -5.08
CA ASN A 49 0.79 -15.55 -4.25
C ASN A 49 0.15 -14.21 -3.82
N PHE A 50 -1.18 -14.15 -3.76
CA PHE A 50 -1.90 -12.98 -3.30
C PHE A 50 -2.03 -13.03 -1.77
N THR A 51 -1.10 -12.38 -1.09
CA THR A 51 -1.13 -12.23 0.37
C THR A 51 -2.03 -11.04 0.74
N PRO A 52 -2.84 -11.12 1.81
CA PRO A 52 -3.55 -9.96 2.36
C PRO A 52 -2.58 -8.80 2.58
N GLN A 53 -2.69 -7.76 1.76
CA GLN A 53 -1.80 -6.61 1.84
C GLN A 53 -2.18 -5.80 3.08
N LYS A 54 -1.27 -5.76 4.06
CA LYS A 54 -1.42 -4.85 5.18
C LYS A 54 -1.29 -3.43 4.63
N PRO A 55 -2.25 -2.53 4.89
CA PRO A 55 -2.11 -1.15 4.49
C PRO A 55 -0.82 -0.60 5.10
N ALA A 56 -0.06 0.17 4.32
CA ALA A 56 1.16 0.77 4.80
C ALA A 56 0.82 1.61 6.05
N ARG A 57 1.35 1.21 7.21
CA ARG A 57 1.07 1.87 8.48
C ARG A 57 1.56 3.30 8.40
N GLN A 58 0.64 4.25 8.23
CA GLN A 58 0.97 5.67 8.22
C GLN A 58 1.02 6.17 9.67
N ALA A 59 2.05 6.95 10.01
CA ALA A 59 2.09 7.64 11.29
C ALA A 59 0.93 8.66 11.37
N ARG A 60 0.28 8.80 12.53
CA ARG A 60 -0.82 9.78 12.72
C ARG A 60 -0.40 11.22 12.44
N GLN A 61 0.88 11.53 12.63
CA GLN A 61 1.46 12.85 12.37
C GLN A 61 1.91 13.05 10.90
N ARG A 62 1.71 12.05 10.02
CA ARG A 62 2.14 12.12 8.64
C ARG A 62 1.43 13.28 7.94
N ASN A 63 2.21 14.27 7.51
CA ASN A 63 1.71 15.41 6.73
C ASN A 63 2.21 15.27 5.27
N PRO A 64 1.31 14.91 4.31
CA PRO A 64 1.68 14.73 2.91
C PRO A 64 2.33 15.97 2.29
N ALA A 65 1.88 17.17 2.66
CA ALA A 65 2.43 18.42 2.15
C ALA A 65 3.85 18.67 2.69
N ALA A 66 4.10 18.39 3.97
CA ALA A 66 5.43 18.49 4.55
C ALA A 66 6.41 17.48 3.93
N ILE A 67 5.94 16.26 3.65
CA ILE A 67 6.73 15.23 2.95
C ILE A 67 7.05 15.69 1.52
N ALA A 68 6.05 16.18 0.78
CA ALA A 68 6.25 16.64 -0.60
C ALA A 68 7.26 17.79 -0.65
N ARG A 69 7.14 18.77 0.26
CA ARG A 69 8.09 19.86 0.40
C ARG A 69 9.51 19.36 0.70
N TRP A 70 9.65 18.47 1.68
CA TRP A 70 10.97 17.93 2.06
C TRP A 70 11.62 17.15 0.91
N VAL A 71 10.85 16.35 0.15
CA VAL A 71 11.35 15.62 -1.02
C VAL A 71 11.78 16.59 -2.14
N ALA A 72 11.07 17.69 -2.34
CA ALA A 72 11.38 18.67 -3.37
C ALA A 72 12.60 19.56 -3.01
N GLU A 73 12.69 19.99 -1.74
CA GLU A 73 13.63 21.02 -1.31
C GLU A 73 14.84 20.44 -0.57
N ASP A 74 14.60 19.63 0.47
CA ASP A 74 15.63 19.16 1.38
C ASP A 74 16.40 17.97 0.82
N TRP A 75 15.71 17.04 0.16
CA TRP A 75 16.35 15.84 -0.36
C TRP A 75 17.45 16.14 -1.39
N PRO A 76 17.25 17.00 -2.41
CA PRO A 76 18.32 17.40 -3.32
C PRO A 76 19.44 18.18 -2.63
N ARG A 77 19.10 19.01 -1.62
CA ARG A 77 20.07 19.79 -0.84
C ARG A 77 20.99 18.88 0.00
N ILE A 78 20.44 17.82 0.59
CA ILE A 78 21.19 16.83 1.37
C ILE A 78 22.10 16.00 0.45
N GLN A 79 21.61 15.58 -0.72
CA GLN A 79 22.44 14.85 -1.70
C GLN A 79 23.62 15.70 -2.22
N LYS A 80 23.39 16.98 -2.53
CA LYS A 80 24.44 17.92 -2.94
C LYS A 80 25.48 18.19 -1.85
N ARG A 81 25.13 17.98 -0.59
CA ARG A 81 26.00 18.20 0.58
C ARG A 81 26.89 17.02 0.94
N ARG A 82 26.85 15.88 0.23
CA ARG A 82 27.92 14.88 0.35
C ARG A 82 29.22 15.53 -0.16
N PRO A 83 30.24 15.76 0.67
CA PRO A 83 31.55 16.04 0.13
C PRO A 83 31.95 14.80 -0.67
N ARG A 84 32.42 14.97 -1.91
CA ARG A 84 33.32 13.97 -2.48
C ARG A 84 34.48 13.90 -1.49
N GLY A 85 34.55 12.81 -0.72
CA GLY A 85 35.71 12.56 0.12
C GLY A 85 36.93 12.66 -0.78
N THR A 86 37.79 13.64 -0.54
CA THR A 86 39.11 13.68 -1.15
C THR A 86 39.79 12.36 -0.79
N PRO A 87 40.38 11.61 -1.74
CA PRO A 87 41.20 10.47 -1.38
C PRO A 87 42.43 11.03 -0.67
N THR A 88 42.47 10.92 0.66
CA THR A 88 43.69 11.16 1.41
C THR A 88 44.64 10.01 1.10
N SER A 89 45.63 10.28 0.26
CA SER A 89 46.84 9.46 0.18
C SER A 89 47.61 9.56 1.49
N SER A 90 47.96 8.40 2.04
CA SER A 90 49.16 8.14 2.84
C SER A 90 49.49 6.67 2.69
#